data_AF-G4ZW64-F1
#
_entry.id   AF-G4ZW64-F1
#
_cell.length_a   1.000
_cell.length_b   1.000
_cell.length_c   1.000
_cell.angle_alpha   90.00
_cell.angle_beta   90.00
_cell.angle_gamma   90.00
#
_symmetry.space_group_name_H-M   'P 1'
#
loop_
_entity.id
_entity.type
_entity.pdbx_description
1 polymer ?
#
loop_
_entity_poly.entity_id
_entity_poly.type
_entity_poly.pdbx_seq_one_letter_code
_entity_poly.pdbx_strand_id
1 'polypeptide(L)' 'VWTLAEDLDKKVNAALGSIDGKGRSETAGSLRKRWRKLRVDHRSAYDALCSAFITRKANGGIVDRCTPASHQWKQKDLES' A
#
# COMPACT_ATOMS: atom_id res chain seq x y z
N VAL A 1 -7.12 -12.44 -11.14
CA VAL A 1 -6.09 -11.42 -11.43
C VAL A 1 -6.21 -10.16 -10.56
N TRP A 2 -7.26 -10.00 -9.74
CA TRP A 2 -7.46 -8.84 -8.83
C TRP A 2 -7.14 -9.12 -7.35
N THR A 3 -7.06 -10.39 -6.98
CA THR A 3 -7.16 -10.85 -5.58
C THR A 3 -6.07 -10.31 -4.65
N LEU A 4 -4.86 -10.07 -5.16
CA LEU A 4 -3.68 -9.84 -4.32
C LEU A 4 -3.33 -8.36 -4.12
N ALA A 5 -3.60 -7.50 -5.11
CA ALA A 5 -3.59 -6.05 -4.90
C ALA A 5 -4.68 -5.66 -3.91
N GLU A 6 -5.89 -6.21 -4.10
CA GLU A 6 -7.00 -6.00 -3.16
C GLU A 6 -6.70 -6.57 -1.78
N ASP A 7 -6.02 -7.72 -1.66
CA ASP A 7 -5.64 -8.28 -0.36
C ASP A 7 -4.59 -7.42 0.36
N LEU A 8 -3.61 -6.89 -0.37
CA LEU A 8 -2.66 -5.91 0.18
C LEU A 8 -3.38 -4.63 0.58
N ASP A 9 -4.23 -4.08 -0.27
CA ASP A 9 -5.04 -2.91 0.04
C ASP A 9 -5.91 -3.17 1.27
N LYS A 10 -6.59 -4.31 1.36
CA LYS A 10 -7.38 -4.73 2.53
C LYS A 10 -6.51 -4.82 3.79
N LYS A 11 -5.34 -5.45 3.71
CA LYS A 11 -4.41 -5.60 4.83
C LYS A 11 -3.94 -4.27 5.36
N VAL A 12 -3.56 -3.33 4.51
CA VAL A 12 -3.10 -2.03 5.01
C VAL A 12 -4.26 -1.14 5.40
N ASN A 13 -5.41 -1.23 4.73
CA ASN A 13 -6.62 -0.54 5.16
C ASN A 13 -7.06 -1.01 6.56
N ALA A 14 -6.90 -2.30 6.86
CA ALA A 14 -7.10 -2.87 8.19
C ALA A 14 -6.02 -2.41 9.19
N ALA A 15 -4.74 -2.51 8.84
CA ALA A 15 -3.64 -2.06 9.70
C ALA A 15 -3.75 -0.57 10.05
N LEU A 16 -4.08 0.25 9.06
CA LEU A 16 -4.37 1.67 9.23
C LEU A 16 -5.57 1.90 10.14
N GLY A 17 -6.64 1.13 9.99
CA GLY A 17 -7.82 1.26 10.84
C GLY A 17 -7.52 0.95 12.32
N SER A 18 -6.62 -0.01 12.57
CA SER A 18 -6.12 -0.27 13.92
C SER A 18 -5.23 0.86 14.46
N ILE A 19 -4.55 1.60 13.58
CA ILE A 19 -3.63 2.69 13.96
C ILE A 19 -4.37 4.01 14.21
N ASP A 20 -5.25 4.41 13.29
CA ASP A 20 -5.91 5.72 13.32
C ASP A 20 -7.33 5.67 13.91
N GLY A 21 -7.81 4.47 14.29
CA GLY A 21 -9.14 4.23 14.81
C GLY A 21 -10.25 4.42 13.77
N LYS A 22 -9.91 4.57 12.48
CA LYS A 22 -10.88 4.84 11.41
C LYS A 22 -11.30 3.56 10.70
N GLY A 23 -12.53 3.57 10.19
CA GLY A 23 -13.05 2.52 9.33
C GLY A 23 -12.22 2.32 8.04
N ARG A 24 -12.59 1.27 7.30
CA ARG A 24 -11.99 0.98 5.99
C ARG A 24 -12.29 2.11 5.00
N SER A 25 -11.29 2.57 4.27
CA SER A 25 -11.48 3.49 3.14
C SER A 25 -11.81 2.73 1.87
N GLU A 26 -12.87 3.12 1.17
CA GLU A 26 -13.27 2.51 -0.10
C GLU A 26 -12.69 3.25 -1.31
N THR A 27 -12.05 4.40 -1.09
CA THR A 27 -11.51 5.25 -2.16
C THR A 27 -9.99 5.20 -2.21
N ALA A 28 -9.45 5.04 -3.42
CA ALA A 28 -8.00 5.00 -3.67
C ALA A 28 -7.27 6.27 -3.20
N GLY A 29 -7.93 7.43 -3.31
CA GLY A 29 -7.39 8.71 -2.84
C GLY A 29 -7.24 8.78 -1.32
N SER A 30 -8.22 8.26 -0.57
CA SER A 30 -8.16 8.19 0.89
C SER A 30 -7.09 7.21 1.35
N LEU A 31 -7.04 6.01 0.72
CA LEU A 31 -5.99 5.03 0.97
C LEU A 31 -4.60 5.64 0.76
N ARG A 32 -4.32 6.30 -0.37
CA ARG A 32 -3.02 6.96 -0.60
C ARG A 32 -2.63 7.95 0.50
N LYS A 33 -3.57 8.76 1.00
CA LYS A 33 -3.30 9.68 2.11
C LYS A 33 -2.93 8.93 3.38
N ARG A 34 -3.64 7.85 3.70
CA ARG A 34 -3.35 7.03 4.88
C ARG A 34 -2.02 6.28 4.72
N TRP A 35 -1.68 5.80 3.53
CA TRP A 35 -0.35 5.25 3.21
C TRP A 35 0.79 6.24 3.49
N ARG A 36 0.63 7.51 3.09
CA ARG A 36 1.62 8.56 3.41
C ARG A 36 1.74 8.80 4.91
N LYS A 37 0.61 8.74 5.64
CA LYS A 37 0.58 8.85 7.09
C LYS A 37 1.28 7.67 7.76
N LEU A 38 1.04 6.43 7.30
CA LEU A 38 1.73 5.23 7.77
C LEU A 38 3.25 5.34 7.57
N ARG A 39 3.71 5.90 6.44
CA ARG A 39 5.14 6.13 6.19
C ARG A 39 5.79 7.02 7.25
N VAL A 40 5.07 8.06 7.69
CA VAL A 40 5.57 9.04 8.67
C VAL A 40 5.48 8.46 10.09
N ASP A 41 4.33 7.90 10.44
CA ASP A 41 4.01 7.53 11.83
C ASP A 41 4.49 6.11 12.19
N HIS A 42 4.60 5.21 11.20
CA HIS A 42 4.87 3.77 11.39
C HIS A 42 5.76 3.20 10.27
N ARG A 43 6.99 3.72 10.17
CA ARG A 43 7.89 3.44 9.05
C ARG A 43 8.18 1.94 8.81
N SER A 44 8.41 1.16 9.87
CA SER A 44 8.69 -0.28 9.75
C SER A 44 7.53 -1.07 9.14
N ALA A 45 6.29 -0.75 9.52
CA ALA A 45 5.09 -1.36 8.94
C ALA A 45 4.92 -0.94 7.48
N TYR A 46 5.17 0.33 7.17
CA TYR A 46 5.17 0.83 5.80
C TYR A 46 6.19 0.10 4.92
N ASP A 47 7.44 -0.05 5.37
CA ASP A 47 8.51 -0.68 4.60
C ASP A 47 8.21 -2.17 4.32
N ALA A 48 7.68 -2.90 5.32
CA ALA A 48 7.29 -4.30 5.15
C ALA A 48 6.19 -4.48 4.09
N LEU A 49 5.16 -3.63 4.13
CA LEU A 49 4.05 -3.65 3.18
C LEU A 49 4.48 -3.21 1.77
N CYS A 50 5.31 -2.16 1.69
CA CYS A 50 5.83 -1.64 0.44
C CYS A 50 6.77 -2.67 -0.24
N SER A 51 7.65 -3.31 0.53
CA SER A 51 8.51 -4.39 0.05
C SER A 51 7.70 -5.58 -0.49
N ALA A 52 6.71 -6.06 0.28
CA ALA A 52 5.85 -7.17 -0.15
C ALA A 52 5.09 -6.91 -1.45
N PHE A 53 4.68 -5.66 -1.69
CA PHE A 53 4.02 -5.25 -2.93
C PHE A 53 5.00 -5.20 -4.11
N ILE A 54 6.17 -4.56 -3.92
CA ILE A 54 7.18 -4.42 -4.98
C ILE A 54 7.67 -5.79 -5.44
N THR A 55 8.00 -6.70 -4.52
CA THR A 55 8.44 -8.07 -4.85
C THR A 55 7.39 -8.81 -5.67
N ARG A 56 6.11 -8.74 -5.28
CA ARG A 56 5.03 -9.43 -6.01
C ARG A 56 4.75 -8.82 -7.37
N LYS A 57 4.86 -7.50 -7.49
CA LYS A 57 4.72 -6.78 -8.77
C LYS A 57 5.86 -7.15 -9.73
N ALA A 58 7.10 -7.22 -9.25
CA ALA A 58 8.26 -7.63 -10.05
C ALA A 58 8.11 -9.05 -10.59
N ASN A 59 7.52 -9.96 -9.80
CA ASN A 59 7.23 -11.33 -10.21
C ASN A 59 5.98 -11.47 -11.10
N GLY A 60 5.34 -10.36 -11.52
CA GLY A 60 4.11 -10.37 -12.31
C GLY A 60 2.87 -10.88 -11.56
N GLY A 61 2.98 -11.15 -10.26
CA GLY A 61 1.87 -11.64 -9.43
C GLY A 61 0.82 -10.58 -9.10
N ILE A 62 1.14 -9.31 -9.35
CA ILE A 62 0.23 -8.17 -9.18
C ILE A 62 0.42 -7.18 -10.33
N VAL A 63 -0.71 -6.67 -10.86
CA VAL A 63 -0.74 -5.51 -11.76
C VAL A 63 -1.67 -4.47 -11.16
N ASP A 64 -1.12 -3.37 -10.66
CA ASP A 64 -1.92 -2.21 -10.22
C ASP A 64 -2.33 -1.37 -11.44
N ARG A 65 -3.57 -1.55 -11.91
CA ARG A 65 -4.13 -0.75 -13.02
C ARG A 65 -4.85 0.51 -12.55
N CYS A 66 -5.05 0.67 -11.25
CA CYS A 66 -5.82 1.76 -10.65
C CYS A 66 -4.94 2.98 -10.31
N THR A 67 -3.63 2.76 -10.25
CA THR A 67 -2.63 3.81 -10.02
C THR A 67 -1.81 4.07 -11.28
N PRO A 68 -1.68 5.33 -11.73
CA PRO A 68 -0.75 5.68 -12.80
C PRO A 68 0.67 5.20 -12.50
N ALA A 69 1.42 4.75 -13.50
CA ALA A 69 2.78 4.19 -13.32
C ALA A 69 3.75 5.14 -12.59
N SER A 70 3.54 6.46 -12.67
CA SER A 70 4.30 7.47 -11.93
C SER A 70 4.05 7.46 -10.42
N HIS A 71 2.92 6.93 -9.98
CA HIS A 71 2.44 6.92 -8.59
C HIS A 71 2.40 5.52 -7.96
N GLN A 72 2.70 4.47 -8.73
CA GLN A 72 2.87 3.12 -8.20
C GLN A 72 4.14 3.06 -7.35
N TRP A 73 4.15 2.21 -6.31
CA TRP A 73 5.37 2.04 -5.53
C TRP A 73 6.51 1.46 -6.34
N LYS A 74 7.68 1.96 -6.00
CA LYS A 74 8.96 1.65 -6.59
C LYS A 74 9.96 1.46 -5.45
N GLN A 75 11.08 0.83 -5.78
CA GLN A 75 12.13 0.54 -4.81
C GLN A 75 12.64 1.79 -4.08
N LYS A 76 12.66 2.94 -4.79
CA LYS A 76 12.94 4.27 -4.21
C LYS A 76 12.04 4.69 -3.04
N ASP A 77 10.85 4.09 -2.88
CA ASP A 77 9.95 4.41 -1.78
C ASP A 77 10.38 3.72 -0.47
N LEU A 78 11.24 2.69 -0.56
CA LEU A 78 11.92 2.03 0.56
C LEU A 78 13.26 2.70 0.90
N GLU A 79 13.89 3.33 -0.09
CA GLU A 79 15.12 4.10 0.04
C GLU A 79 14.80 5.46 0.67
N SER A 80 14.87 5.57 1.99
CA SER A 80 15.04 6.86 2.67
C SER A 80 16.43 6.98 3.24
#